data_AF-A0A2V7ZAI2-F1
#
_entry.id   AF-A0A2V7ZAI2-F1
#
_cell.length_a   1.000
_cell.length_b   1.000
_cell.length_c   1.000
_cell.angle_alpha   90.00
_cell.angle_beta   90.00
_cell.angle_gamma   90.00
#
_symmetry.space_group_name_H-M   'P 1'
#
loop_
_entity.id
_entity.type
_entity.pdbx_description
1 polymer ?
#
loop_
_entity_poly.entity_id
_entity_poly.type
_entity_poly.pdbx_seq_one_letter_code
_entity_poly.pdbx_strand_id
1 'polypeptide(L)'
;MLDAVDVTRPAADAEVWERVIAKLRAGSMPPPGRPRPDAATYHAVAGWLETEIERAWIANPNPGRISAVHRLNRTEYGNAVRDLFALDPLSFDVKSLLPGDETADGSFDNFADALSISTAHLERYLSVARQVTRLAIGLPPSSPRVETFEIPLHVVQDERQSEDLPFGSRGGLAIHHDFPVEGEYLIKVRLQRQYQDYIKGMGWPQQLDVRLDGKLLKRFTVGGGAHGRPAASSYAGDGEPGFAGDDSWEKYMQIGGDAGLEVRVPVGAGPHLVGVSFVRELWAPEGLPQPLQRGRVITDDQVYMGYASVGSVQIGGPYRDDARLKGARHNDANDTPSRRAIFVCRPKLAADETACASKILSRLAHLAYRRPVTDGDVQTLLEFFTSRRNDSG
;
A
#
# COMPACT_ATOMS: atom_id res chain seq x y z
N MET A 1 -35.57 29.77 -38.72
CA MET A 1 -36.07 28.94 -37.61
C MET A 1 -35.57 29.47 -36.27
N LEU A 2 -35.86 30.74 -35.96
CA LEU A 2 -35.93 31.18 -34.56
C LEU A 2 -37.40 31.21 -34.09
N ASP A 3 -38.33 31.12 -35.04
CA ASP A 3 -39.78 31.20 -34.83
C ASP A 3 -40.37 29.97 -34.11
N ALA A 4 -39.57 28.91 -33.95
CA ALA A 4 -39.95 27.67 -33.27
C ALA A 4 -39.33 27.55 -31.86
N VAL A 5 -38.50 28.51 -31.45
CA VAL A 5 -37.70 28.43 -30.23
C VAL A 5 -38.25 29.43 -29.21
N ASP A 6 -38.50 28.98 -27.98
CA ASP A 6 -39.06 29.84 -26.93
C ASP A 6 -37.95 30.65 -26.25
N VAL A 7 -37.90 31.95 -26.55
CA VAL A 7 -36.92 32.87 -25.96
C VAL A 7 -37.06 32.99 -24.45
N THR A 8 -38.25 32.76 -23.89
CA THR A 8 -38.49 32.84 -22.44
C THR A 8 -37.93 31.65 -21.68
N ARG A 9 -37.55 30.57 -22.41
CA ARG A 9 -36.96 29.35 -21.86
C ARG A 9 -35.69 28.97 -22.62
N PRO A 10 -34.64 29.82 -22.62
CA PRO A 10 -33.46 29.62 -23.46
C PRO A 10 -32.70 28.32 -23.13
N ALA A 11 -32.83 27.81 -21.91
CA ALA A 11 -32.24 26.54 -21.50
C ALA A 11 -32.80 25.30 -22.22
N ALA A 12 -34.04 25.34 -22.73
CA ALA A 12 -34.63 24.20 -23.43
C ALA A 12 -33.93 23.91 -24.78
N ASP A 13 -33.38 24.95 -25.39
CA ASP A 13 -32.71 24.92 -26.69
C ASP A 13 -31.34 25.60 -26.62
N ALA A 14 -30.58 25.29 -25.56
CA ALA A 14 -29.33 25.97 -25.22
C ALA A 14 -28.34 26.07 -26.40
N GLU A 15 -28.16 24.98 -27.18
CA GLU A 15 -27.27 24.96 -28.34
C GLU A 15 -27.65 26.00 -29.41
N VAL A 16 -28.96 26.22 -29.62
CA VAL A 16 -29.45 27.21 -30.59
C VAL A 16 -29.22 28.61 -30.06
N TRP A 17 -29.53 28.84 -28.78
CA TRP A 17 -29.37 30.15 -28.14
C TRP A 17 -27.91 30.56 -27.94
N GLU A 18 -26.99 29.62 -27.69
CA GLU A 18 -25.54 29.87 -27.66
C GLU A 18 -25.03 30.40 -29.01
N ARG A 19 -25.50 29.81 -30.13
CA ARG A 19 -25.18 30.30 -31.48
C ARG A 19 -25.76 31.70 -31.71
N VAL A 20 -26.93 32.02 -31.17
CA VAL A 20 -27.54 33.36 -31.23
C VAL A 20 -26.74 34.36 -30.41
N ILE A 21 -26.36 34.01 -29.17
CA ILE A 21 -25.49 34.80 -28.30
C ILE A 21 -24.20 35.16 -29.02
N ALA A 22 -23.52 34.18 -29.64
CA ALA A 22 -22.28 34.41 -30.39
C ALA A 22 -22.49 35.45 -31.52
N LYS A 23 -23.62 35.38 -32.24
CA LYS A 23 -23.94 36.34 -33.30
C LYS A 23 -24.30 37.74 -32.79
N LEU A 24 -25.00 37.83 -31.65
CA LEU A 24 -25.33 39.09 -30.97
C LEU A 24 -24.05 39.77 -30.45
N ARG A 25 -23.17 39.01 -29.79
CA ARG A 25 -21.85 39.49 -29.31
C ARG A 25 -20.95 39.95 -30.46
N ALA A 26 -21.03 39.30 -31.61
CA ALA A 26 -20.30 39.69 -32.82
C ALA A 26 -20.97 40.82 -33.65
N GLY A 27 -22.15 41.33 -33.24
CA GLY A 27 -22.88 42.36 -33.99
C GLY A 27 -23.31 41.95 -35.41
N SER A 28 -23.35 40.63 -35.66
CA SER A 28 -23.70 40.04 -36.96
C SER A 28 -25.20 39.77 -37.11
N MET A 29 -25.95 39.86 -36.01
CA MET A 29 -27.40 39.78 -35.94
C MET A 29 -27.94 41.07 -35.32
N PRO A 30 -29.00 41.71 -35.84
CA PRO A 30 -29.70 41.40 -37.08
C PRO A 30 -28.81 41.57 -38.34
N PRO A 31 -29.12 40.85 -39.44
CA PRO A 31 -28.37 40.94 -40.68
C PRO A 31 -28.37 42.37 -41.27
N PRO A 32 -27.43 42.68 -42.18
CA PRO A 32 -27.36 43.98 -42.84
C PRO A 32 -28.70 44.40 -43.46
N GLY A 33 -29.04 45.69 -43.35
CA GLY A 33 -30.29 46.24 -43.90
C GLY A 33 -31.50 46.16 -42.97
N ARG A 34 -31.38 45.58 -41.76
CA ARG A 34 -32.43 45.65 -40.72
C ARG A 34 -32.09 46.69 -39.65
N PRO A 35 -33.11 47.28 -38.97
CA PRO A 35 -32.89 48.13 -37.81
C PRO A 35 -32.05 47.41 -36.76
N ARG A 36 -30.97 48.05 -36.30
CA ARG A 36 -30.07 47.50 -35.28
C ARG A 36 -30.32 48.24 -33.96
N PRO A 37 -30.45 47.50 -32.84
CA PRO A 37 -30.39 48.09 -31.51
C PRO A 37 -29.06 48.80 -31.25
N ASP A 38 -29.01 49.62 -30.20
CA ASP A 38 -27.75 50.17 -29.72
C ASP A 38 -26.87 49.11 -29.05
N ALA A 39 -25.60 49.43 -28.83
CA ALA A 39 -24.64 48.49 -28.24
C ALA A 39 -25.06 48.04 -26.83
N ALA A 40 -25.66 48.93 -26.04
CA ALA A 40 -26.13 48.61 -24.69
C ALA A 40 -27.22 47.54 -24.72
N THR A 41 -28.18 47.64 -25.63
CA THR A 41 -29.25 46.65 -25.80
C THR A 41 -28.69 45.29 -26.23
N TYR A 42 -27.70 45.26 -27.13
CA TYR A 42 -27.04 44.00 -27.50
C TYR A 42 -26.41 43.29 -26.31
N HIS A 43 -25.64 44.04 -25.50
CA HIS A 43 -25.00 43.49 -24.32
C HIS A 43 -26.00 43.01 -23.28
N ALA A 44 -27.10 43.75 -23.08
CA ALA A 44 -28.15 43.37 -22.14
C ALA A 44 -28.84 42.05 -22.54
N VAL A 45 -29.24 41.92 -23.82
CA VAL A 45 -29.93 40.71 -24.30
C VAL A 45 -29.00 39.50 -24.29
N ALA A 46 -27.77 39.65 -24.81
CA ALA A 46 -26.79 38.57 -24.79
C ALA A 46 -26.44 38.14 -23.36
N GLY A 47 -26.22 39.10 -22.46
CA GLY A 47 -25.92 38.81 -21.05
C GLY A 47 -27.07 38.14 -20.32
N TRP A 48 -28.32 38.52 -20.60
CA TRP A 48 -29.49 37.85 -20.04
C TRP A 48 -29.59 36.39 -20.51
N LEU A 49 -29.45 36.13 -21.82
CA LEU A 49 -29.48 34.77 -22.38
C LEU A 49 -28.36 33.90 -21.79
N GLU A 50 -27.14 34.43 -21.68
CA GLU A 50 -26.00 33.76 -21.04
C GLU A 50 -26.33 33.39 -19.59
N THR A 51 -26.86 34.35 -18.81
CA THR A 51 -27.19 34.15 -17.40
C THR A 51 -28.29 33.09 -17.20
N GLU A 52 -29.32 33.08 -18.05
CA GLU A 52 -30.40 32.09 -17.94
C GLU A 52 -29.94 30.68 -18.31
N ILE A 53 -29.10 30.53 -19.34
CA ILE A 53 -28.50 29.23 -19.71
C ILE A 53 -27.57 28.75 -18.60
N GLU A 54 -26.71 29.63 -18.07
CA GLU A 54 -25.80 29.31 -16.98
C GLU A 54 -26.56 28.90 -15.71
N ARG A 55 -27.63 29.62 -15.35
CA ARG A 55 -28.47 29.25 -14.19
C ARG A 55 -29.10 27.88 -14.36
N ALA A 56 -29.58 27.54 -15.56
CA ALA A 56 -30.14 26.23 -15.83
C ALA A 56 -29.09 25.11 -15.78
N TRP A 57 -27.89 25.37 -16.29
CA TRP A 57 -26.77 24.44 -16.19
C TRP A 57 -26.36 24.19 -14.73
N ILE A 58 -26.26 25.23 -13.90
CA ILE A 58 -25.95 25.09 -12.47
C ILE A 58 -27.04 24.28 -11.76
N ALA A 59 -28.31 24.49 -12.10
CA ALA A 59 -29.43 23.77 -11.50
C ALA A 59 -29.50 22.30 -11.92
N ASN A 60 -29.15 21.98 -13.17
CA ASN A 60 -29.15 20.62 -13.70
C ASN A 60 -28.00 20.42 -14.72
N PRO A 61 -26.77 20.15 -14.25
CA PRO A 61 -25.63 19.97 -15.13
C PRO A 61 -25.85 18.78 -16.08
N ASN A 62 -25.63 18.97 -17.38
CA ASN A 62 -25.75 17.90 -18.36
C ASN A 62 -24.37 17.61 -18.98
N PRO A 63 -23.57 16.69 -18.41
CA PRO A 63 -22.23 16.37 -18.91
C PRO A 63 -22.21 15.74 -20.32
N GLY A 64 -23.37 15.59 -20.98
CA GLY A 64 -23.50 14.99 -22.30
C GLY A 64 -23.52 13.46 -22.23
N ARG A 65 -23.08 12.80 -23.30
CA ARG A 65 -22.83 11.35 -23.27
C ARG A 65 -21.58 11.09 -22.44
N ILE A 66 -21.79 10.79 -21.16
CA ILE A 66 -20.78 10.17 -20.32
C ILE A 66 -20.49 8.76 -20.88
N SER A 67 -19.21 8.45 -21.02
CA SER A 67 -18.69 7.12 -21.35
C SER A 67 -19.02 6.10 -20.25
N ALA A 68 -18.53 4.87 -20.36
CA ALA A 68 -18.72 3.83 -19.33
C ALA A 68 -18.40 4.35 -17.92
N VAL A 69 -19.09 3.81 -16.90
CA VAL A 69 -18.84 4.17 -15.50
C VAL A 69 -17.38 3.91 -15.15
N HIS A 70 -16.61 4.98 -14.87
CA HIS A 70 -15.21 4.87 -14.48
C HIS A 70 -15.09 4.30 -13.06
N ARG A 71 -14.88 2.99 -12.96
CA ARG A 71 -14.44 2.37 -11.70
C ARG A 71 -13.04 2.85 -11.35
N LEU A 72 -12.73 2.95 -10.06
CA LEU A 72 -11.36 3.16 -9.60
C LEU A 72 -10.48 2.00 -10.11
N ASN A 73 -9.37 2.33 -10.78
CA ASN A 73 -8.32 1.35 -11.02
C ASN A 73 -7.56 1.04 -9.70
N ARG A 74 -6.70 0.03 -9.65
CA ARG A 74 -6.00 -0.39 -8.42
C ARG A 74 -5.14 0.72 -7.80
N THR A 75 -4.56 1.58 -8.62
CA THR A 75 -3.73 2.71 -8.17
C THR A 75 -4.62 3.81 -7.57
N GLU A 76 -5.70 4.18 -8.26
CA GLU A 76 -6.68 5.15 -7.80
C GLU A 76 -7.40 4.67 -6.52
N TYR A 77 -7.71 3.37 -6.43
CA TYR A 77 -8.30 2.77 -5.23
C TYR A 77 -7.32 2.83 -4.05
N GLY A 78 -6.04 2.51 -4.27
CA GLY A 78 -5.00 2.66 -3.25
C GLY A 78 -4.86 4.10 -2.75
N ASN A 79 -4.90 5.07 -3.67
CA ASN A 79 -4.88 6.49 -3.32
C ASN A 79 -6.13 6.91 -2.54
N ALA A 80 -7.32 6.44 -2.93
CA ALA A 80 -8.55 6.71 -2.19
C ALA A 80 -8.50 6.13 -0.76
N VAL A 81 -7.96 4.92 -0.59
CA VAL A 81 -7.74 4.30 0.74
C VAL A 81 -6.76 5.14 1.58
N ARG A 82 -5.66 5.59 0.97
CA ARG A 82 -4.70 6.49 1.63
C ARG A 82 -5.37 7.80 2.06
N ASP A 83 -6.15 8.43 1.21
CA ASP A 83 -6.77 9.73 1.52
C ASP A 83 -7.88 9.60 2.58
N LEU A 84 -8.67 8.53 2.51
CA LEU A 84 -9.74 8.26 3.47
C LEU A 84 -9.21 7.87 4.85
N PHE A 85 -8.18 7.02 4.89
CA PHE A 85 -7.76 6.34 6.11
C PHE A 85 -6.32 6.62 6.51
N ALA A 86 -5.58 7.47 5.80
CA ALA A 86 -4.17 7.76 6.08
C ALA A 86 -3.29 6.50 6.24
N LEU A 87 -3.60 5.45 5.47
CA LEU A 87 -2.78 4.24 5.38
C LEU A 87 -1.69 4.46 4.33
N ASP A 88 -0.43 4.28 4.72
CA ASP A 88 0.71 4.49 3.84
C ASP A 88 0.85 3.30 2.86
N PRO A 89 0.81 3.53 1.53
CA PRO A 89 0.96 2.47 0.53
C PRO A 89 2.30 1.73 0.60
N LEU A 90 3.35 2.30 1.23
CA LEU A 90 4.59 1.58 1.47
C LEU A 90 4.42 0.47 2.53
N SER A 91 3.63 0.75 3.56
CA SER A 91 3.39 -0.17 4.68
C SER A 91 2.24 -1.15 4.45
N PHE A 92 1.29 -0.80 3.58
CA PHE A 92 0.14 -1.61 3.23
C PHE A 92 -0.21 -1.49 1.74
N ASP A 93 0.34 -2.40 0.92
CA ASP A 93 0.14 -2.38 -0.53
C ASP A 93 -1.23 -2.95 -0.95
N VAL A 94 -2.23 -2.08 -0.95
CA VAL A 94 -3.59 -2.38 -1.42
C VAL A 94 -3.61 -2.84 -2.88
N LYS A 95 -2.69 -2.36 -3.72
CA LYS A 95 -2.66 -2.65 -5.16
C LYS A 95 -2.38 -4.12 -5.43
N SER A 96 -1.46 -4.73 -4.67
CA SER A 96 -1.19 -6.17 -4.73
C SER A 96 -2.39 -7.03 -4.34
N LEU A 97 -3.34 -6.46 -3.59
CA LEU A 97 -4.53 -7.13 -3.13
C LEU A 97 -5.69 -7.01 -4.12
N LEU A 98 -5.55 -6.36 -5.27
CA LEU A 98 -6.64 -6.23 -6.24
C LEU A 98 -6.32 -6.98 -7.53
N PRO A 99 -7.34 -7.42 -8.30
CA PRO A 99 -7.09 -7.95 -9.65
C PRO A 99 -6.37 -6.91 -10.51
N GLY A 100 -5.63 -7.38 -11.52
CA GLY A 100 -5.04 -6.48 -12.51
C GLY A 100 -6.11 -5.76 -13.32
N ASP A 101 -5.85 -4.50 -13.65
CA ASP A 101 -6.75 -3.69 -14.49
C ASP A 101 -6.53 -3.97 -15.98
N GLU A 102 -7.61 -3.87 -16.75
CA GLU A 102 -7.54 -3.96 -18.21
C GLU A 102 -6.86 -2.72 -18.81
N THR A 103 -6.03 -2.93 -19.84
CA THR A 103 -5.49 -1.84 -20.66
C THR A 103 -6.00 -1.98 -22.09
N ALA A 104 -6.43 -0.86 -22.69
CA ALA A 104 -6.78 -0.83 -24.10
C ALA A 104 -5.47 -0.85 -24.92
N ASP A 105 -5.18 -1.93 -25.62
CA ASP A 105 -4.09 -2.05 -26.61
C ASP A 105 -2.71 -1.56 -26.14
N GLY A 106 -2.33 -1.87 -24.89
CA GLY A 106 -1.04 -1.44 -24.31
C GLY A 106 -0.98 0.03 -23.88
N SER A 107 -2.12 0.71 -23.84
CA SER A 107 -2.27 2.08 -23.34
C SER A 107 -2.37 2.13 -21.80
N PHE A 108 -2.70 3.30 -21.25
CA PHE A 108 -2.86 3.55 -19.81
C PHE A 108 -3.97 2.70 -19.17
N ASP A 109 -3.90 2.54 -17.84
CA ASP A 109 -4.82 1.75 -17.02
C ASP A 109 -5.98 2.57 -16.42
N ASN A 110 -6.27 3.74 -16.99
CA ASN A 110 -7.29 4.69 -16.50
C ASN A 110 -8.37 5.03 -17.53
N PHE A 111 -8.53 4.21 -18.58
CA PHE A 111 -9.63 4.40 -19.54
C PHE A 111 -10.91 3.76 -19.02
N ALA A 112 -11.90 4.58 -18.69
CA ALA A 112 -13.21 4.13 -18.20
C ALA A 112 -13.85 3.03 -19.06
N ASP A 113 -13.72 3.13 -20.40
CA ASP A 113 -14.31 2.19 -21.35
C ASP A 113 -13.62 0.82 -21.40
N ALA A 114 -12.39 0.71 -20.87
CA ALA A 114 -11.67 -0.55 -20.77
C ALA A 114 -11.89 -1.23 -19.40
N LEU A 115 -12.16 -0.44 -18.36
CA LEU A 115 -12.23 -0.91 -16.98
C LEU A 115 -13.58 -1.59 -16.69
N SER A 116 -13.63 -2.92 -16.84
CA SER A 116 -14.85 -3.69 -16.58
C SER A 116 -14.99 -4.07 -15.10
N ILE A 117 -16.22 -4.23 -14.59
CA ILE A 117 -16.48 -4.78 -13.26
C ILE A 117 -16.93 -6.22 -13.40
N SER A 118 -16.15 -7.16 -12.86
CA SER A 118 -16.53 -8.58 -12.75
C SER A 118 -16.92 -8.95 -11.31
N THR A 119 -17.54 -10.12 -11.14
CA THR A 119 -17.86 -10.66 -9.81
C THR A 119 -16.63 -10.79 -8.92
N ALA A 120 -15.50 -11.23 -9.49
CA ALA A 120 -14.22 -11.33 -8.80
C ALA A 120 -13.72 -9.97 -8.28
N HIS A 121 -13.95 -8.88 -9.04
CA HIS A 121 -13.62 -7.53 -8.57
C HIS A 121 -14.44 -7.15 -7.34
N LEU A 122 -15.75 -7.38 -7.36
CA LEU A 122 -16.63 -7.06 -6.23
C LEU A 122 -16.27 -7.87 -4.97
N GLU A 123 -16.04 -9.17 -5.10
CA GLU A 123 -15.61 -10.02 -3.99
C GLU A 123 -14.29 -9.53 -3.41
N ARG A 124 -13.33 -9.15 -4.27
CA ARG A 124 -12.04 -8.66 -3.82
C ARG A 124 -12.13 -7.29 -3.17
N TYR A 125 -12.94 -6.37 -3.69
CA TYR A 125 -13.20 -5.08 -3.06
C TYR A 125 -13.79 -5.23 -1.65
N LEU A 126 -14.77 -6.13 -1.45
CA LEU A 126 -15.35 -6.38 -0.13
C LEU A 126 -14.33 -7.00 0.84
N SER A 127 -13.49 -7.93 0.35
CA SER A 127 -12.43 -8.55 1.15
C SER A 127 -11.37 -7.53 1.57
N VAL A 128 -10.89 -6.72 0.62
CA VAL A 128 -9.90 -5.66 0.86
C VAL A 128 -10.46 -4.57 1.76
N ALA A 129 -11.71 -4.13 1.55
CA ALA A 129 -12.36 -3.17 2.43
C ALA A 129 -12.45 -3.67 3.88
N ARG A 130 -12.69 -4.97 4.09
CA ARG A 130 -12.66 -5.57 5.44
C ARG A 130 -11.25 -5.55 6.05
N GLN A 131 -10.21 -5.78 5.26
CA GLN A 131 -8.83 -5.71 5.75
C GLN A 131 -8.43 -4.26 6.08
N VAL A 132 -8.68 -3.33 5.15
CA VAL A 132 -8.44 -1.89 5.29
C VAL A 132 -9.14 -1.34 6.52
N THR A 133 -10.45 -1.57 6.66
CA THR A 133 -11.23 -1.03 7.79
C THR A 133 -10.73 -1.55 9.13
N ARG A 134 -10.38 -2.84 9.22
CA ARG A 134 -9.81 -3.42 10.46
C ARG A 134 -8.45 -2.83 10.81
N LEU A 135 -7.57 -2.67 9.84
CA LEU A 135 -6.26 -2.03 10.03
C LEU A 135 -6.43 -0.58 10.46
N ALA A 136 -7.26 0.16 9.72
CA ALA A 136 -7.48 1.59 9.90
C ALA A 136 -8.03 1.95 11.29
N ILE A 137 -8.94 1.16 11.85
CA ILE A 137 -9.45 1.36 13.21
C ILE A 137 -8.62 0.67 14.29
N GLY A 138 -7.54 -0.04 13.92
CA GLY A 138 -6.69 -0.79 14.85
C GLY A 138 -7.42 -1.93 15.57
N LEU A 139 -8.23 -2.69 14.85
CA LEU A 139 -8.83 -3.91 15.39
C LEU A 139 -7.79 -5.05 15.38
N PRO A 140 -7.46 -5.65 16.55
CA PRO A 140 -6.51 -6.75 16.60
C PRO A 140 -7.03 -7.94 15.78
N PRO A 141 -6.14 -8.67 15.08
CA PRO A 141 -6.53 -9.91 14.41
C PRO A 141 -7.01 -10.94 15.45
N SER A 142 -7.92 -11.83 15.03
CA SER A 142 -8.48 -12.88 15.90
C SER A 142 -7.43 -13.90 16.38
N SER A 143 -6.34 -14.03 15.63
CA SER A 143 -5.18 -14.87 15.93
C SER A 143 -3.93 -14.17 15.42
N PRO A 144 -2.74 -14.46 16.00
CA PRO A 144 -1.48 -14.01 15.43
C PRO A 144 -1.37 -14.45 13.97
N ARG A 145 -0.92 -13.54 13.11
CA ARG A 145 -0.62 -13.85 11.71
C ARG A 145 0.89 -13.77 11.49
N VAL A 146 1.37 -14.54 10.52
CA VAL A 146 2.76 -14.47 10.07
C VAL A 146 2.75 -14.01 8.63
N GLU A 147 3.44 -12.92 8.37
CA GLU A 147 3.68 -12.40 7.02
C GLU A 147 5.13 -12.66 6.65
N THR A 148 5.34 -13.22 5.45
CA THR A 148 6.67 -13.58 4.94
C THR A 148 7.05 -12.65 3.80
N PHE A 149 8.21 -12.02 3.94
CA PHE A 149 8.82 -11.15 2.94
C PHE A 149 10.00 -11.90 2.34
N GLU A 150 9.82 -12.42 1.13
CA GLU A 150 10.83 -13.24 0.44
C GLU A 150 11.63 -12.43 -0.56
N ILE A 151 12.94 -12.67 -0.61
CA ILE A 151 13.83 -12.12 -1.63
C ILE A 151 14.03 -13.22 -2.69
N PRO A 152 13.69 -12.94 -3.97
CA PRO A 152 13.90 -13.92 -5.03
C PRO A 152 15.37 -14.36 -5.12
N LEU A 153 15.58 -15.65 -5.39
CA LEU A 153 16.91 -16.27 -5.35
C LEU A 153 17.94 -15.62 -6.30
N HIS A 154 17.46 -15.03 -7.40
CA HIS A 154 18.30 -14.40 -8.43
C HIS A 154 18.70 -12.96 -8.09
N VAL A 155 18.18 -12.37 -7.00
CA VAL A 155 18.59 -11.04 -6.55
C VAL A 155 20.01 -11.12 -5.98
N VAL A 156 20.92 -10.32 -6.57
CA VAL A 156 22.30 -10.19 -6.08
C VAL A 156 22.32 -9.25 -4.89
N GLN A 157 22.90 -9.73 -3.80
CA GLN A 157 22.77 -9.16 -2.47
C GLN A 157 24.12 -8.70 -1.87
N ASP A 158 25.16 -8.55 -2.71
CA ASP A 158 26.52 -8.21 -2.27
C ASP A 158 26.66 -6.77 -1.75
N GLU A 159 25.68 -5.91 -2.04
CA GLU A 159 25.64 -4.47 -1.71
C GLU A 159 24.40 -4.09 -0.89
N ARG A 160 24.30 -2.81 -0.52
CA ARG A 160 23.12 -2.24 0.15
C ARG A 160 21.88 -2.37 -0.73
N GLN A 161 20.82 -2.96 -0.17
CA GLN A 161 19.59 -3.32 -0.91
C GLN A 161 18.48 -2.26 -0.85
N SER A 162 18.57 -1.29 0.05
CA SER A 162 17.63 -0.17 0.16
C SER A 162 18.31 1.06 0.76
N GLU A 163 17.85 2.25 0.38
CA GLU A 163 18.23 3.53 1.00
C GLU A 163 17.82 3.63 2.48
N ASP A 164 16.81 2.85 2.89
CA ASP A 164 16.34 2.79 4.27
C ASP A 164 17.26 1.95 5.18
N LEU A 165 18.21 1.23 4.59
CA LEU A 165 19.22 0.46 5.32
C LEU A 165 20.49 1.30 5.57
N PRO A 166 21.25 1.02 6.65
CA PRO A 166 22.51 1.71 6.93
C PRO A 166 23.50 1.64 5.75
N PHE A 167 24.32 2.68 5.54
CA PHE A 167 25.33 2.72 4.46
C PHE A 167 26.35 1.56 4.51
N GLY A 168 26.64 1.06 5.71
CA GLY A 168 27.53 -0.09 5.92
C GLY A 168 26.81 -1.44 5.87
N SER A 169 25.70 -1.56 5.13
CA SER A 169 24.92 -2.79 5.07
C SER A 169 25.03 -3.49 3.71
N ARG A 170 24.76 -4.80 3.70
CA ARG A 170 24.58 -5.64 2.52
C ARG A 170 23.59 -6.78 2.79
N GLY A 171 23.18 -7.47 1.73
CA GLY A 171 22.48 -8.76 1.79
C GLY A 171 21.27 -8.84 2.72
N GLY A 172 20.29 -7.98 2.50
CA GLY A 172 19.15 -7.84 3.37
C GLY A 172 17.95 -7.19 2.69
N LEU A 173 16.99 -6.73 3.48
CA LEU A 173 15.85 -5.97 3.01
C LEU A 173 15.34 -5.00 4.09
N ALA A 174 14.68 -3.95 3.62
CA ALA A 174 13.92 -3.00 4.42
C ALA A 174 12.42 -3.24 4.18
N ILE A 175 11.66 -3.42 5.26
CA ILE A 175 10.25 -3.77 5.24
C ILE A 175 9.48 -2.67 5.93
N HIS A 176 8.70 -1.91 5.17
CA HIS A 176 7.67 -1.05 5.72
C HIS A 176 6.48 -1.94 6.10
N HIS A 177 6.11 -1.95 7.37
CA HIS A 177 5.03 -2.80 7.88
C HIS A 177 4.10 -1.99 8.78
N ASP A 178 2.79 -2.12 8.57
CA ASP A 178 1.77 -1.54 9.45
C ASP A 178 1.39 -2.55 10.54
N PHE A 179 1.78 -2.25 11.77
CA PHE A 179 1.47 -3.06 12.94
C PHE A 179 0.07 -2.71 13.44
N PRO A 180 -0.94 -3.61 13.36
CA PRO A 180 -2.34 -3.25 13.55
C PRO A 180 -2.68 -2.77 14.97
N VAL A 181 -1.92 -3.24 15.97
CA VAL A 181 -2.08 -2.89 17.39
C VAL A 181 -0.72 -2.95 18.09
N GLU A 182 -0.59 -2.27 19.22
CA GLU A 182 0.55 -2.47 20.10
C GLU A 182 0.57 -3.91 20.64
N GLY A 183 1.73 -4.55 20.61
CA GLY A 183 1.89 -5.93 21.07
C GLY A 183 3.30 -6.46 20.92
N GLU A 184 3.52 -7.70 21.35
CA GLU A 184 4.78 -8.40 21.11
C GLU A 184 4.75 -9.06 19.73
N TYR A 185 5.79 -8.83 18.93
CA TYR A 185 5.95 -9.39 17.60
C TYR A 185 7.25 -10.19 17.51
N LEU A 186 7.23 -11.24 16.68
CA LEU A 186 8.37 -12.09 16.37
C LEU A 186 8.89 -11.72 14.98
N ILE A 187 10.13 -11.27 14.89
CA ILE A 187 10.85 -11.10 13.63
C ILE A 187 11.78 -12.30 13.49
N LYS A 188 11.54 -13.15 12.49
CA LYS A 188 12.35 -14.33 12.21
C LYS A 188 13.00 -14.21 10.84
N VAL A 189 14.30 -14.47 10.77
CA VAL A 189 15.09 -14.36 9.53
C VAL A 189 15.41 -15.76 9.03
N ARG A 190 15.21 -15.99 7.73
CA ARG A 190 15.78 -17.13 7.02
C ARG A 190 16.87 -16.66 6.08
N LEU A 191 17.99 -17.38 6.06
CA LEU A 191 19.10 -17.08 5.17
C LEU A 191 18.83 -17.62 3.76
N GLN A 192 19.44 -16.98 2.77
CA GLN A 192 19.33 -17.37 1.37
C GLN A 192 19.97 -18.75 1.18
N ARG A 193 19.23 -19.65 0.50
CA ARG A 193 19.64 -21.01 0.20
C ARG A 193 19.86 -21.21 -1.28
N GLN A 194 20.62 -22.24 -1.65
CA GLN A 194 20.74 -22.71 -3.03
C GLN A 194 19.59 -23.69 -3.37
N TYR A 195 19.52 -24.20 -4.60
CA TYR A 195 18.40 -25.06 -5.05
C TYR A 195 18.25 -26.37 -4.26
N GLN A 196 19.32 -26.84 -3.60
CA GLN A 196 19.31 -28.02 -2.73
C GLN A 196 19.15 -27.66 -1.23
N ASP A 197 18.65 -26.46 -0.92
CA ASP A 197 18.36 -25.98 0.45
C ASP A 197 19.55 -25.74 1.38
N TYR A 198 20.80 -25.83 0.91
CA TYR A 198 21.97 -25.40 1.67
C TYR A 198 22.04 -23.88 1.78
N ILE A 199 22.30 -23.37 2.99
CA ILE A 199 22.50 -21.93 3.24
C ILE A 199 23.80 -21.46 2.56
N LYS A 200 23.73 -20.33 1.87
CA LYS A 200 24.88 -19.74 1.18
C LYS A 200 25.74 -18.89 2.14
N GLY A 201 27.05 -18.84 1.89
CA GLY A 201 27.95 -17.92 2.56
C GLY A 201 28.24 -18.23 4.03
N MET A 202 28.19 -19.50 4.44
CA MET A 202 28.37 -19.90 5.84
C MET A 202 29.83 -20.21 6.22
N GLY A 203 30.79 -20.03 5.31
CA GLY A 203 32.18 -20.43 5.50
C GLY A 203 32.95 -19.64 6.56
N TRP A 204 32.54 -18.42 6.89
CA TRP A 204 33.15 -17.59 7.93
C TRP A 204 32.11 -16.80 8.72
N PRO A 205 32.43 -16.37 9.96
CA PRO A 205 31.53 -15.56 10.78
C PRO A 205 31.26 -14.18 10.15
N GLN A 206 29.99 -13.81 10.06
CA GLN A 206 29.50 -12.54 9.52
C GLN A 206 28.46 -11.94 10.49
N GLN A 207 28.32 -10.62 10.51
CA GLN A 207 27.38 -9.95 11.41
C GLN A 207 26.07 -9.62 10.71
N LEU A 208 24.94 -10.03 11.30
CA LEU A 208 23.58 -9.76 10.83
C LEU A 208 22.85 -8.85 11.83
N ASP A 209 22.42 -7.67 11.38
CA ASP A 209 21.66 -6.71 12.17
C ASP A 209 20.15 -6.87 11.90
N VAL A 210 19.36 -6.89 12.98
CA VAL A 210 17.91 -6.69 12.94
C VAL A 210 17.58 -5.36 13.62
N ARG A 211 16.88 -4.48 12.91
CA ARG A 211 16.56 -3.11 13.31
C ARG A 211 15.07 -2.83 13.21
N LEU A 212 14.58 -1.95 14.09
CA LEU A 212 13.24 -1.37 14.05
C LEU A 212 13.38 0.15 14.10
N ASP A 213 12.86 0.85 13.11
CA ASP A 213 12.94 2.31 12.95
C ASP A 213 14.38 2.83 13.09
N GLY A 214 15.32 2.13 12.44
CA GLY A 214 16.75 2.44 12.49
C GLY A 214 17.48 2.02 13.78
N LYS A 215 16.76 1.72 14.88
CA LYS A 215 17.34 1.26 16.14
C LYS A 215 17.72 -0.22 16.05
N LEU A 216 18.96 -0.55 16.46
CA LEU A 216 19.43 -1.94 16.53
C LEU A 216 18.68 -2.69 17.65
N LEU A 217 17.95 -3.73 17.26
CA LEU A 217 17.30 -4.66 18.20
C LEU A 217 18.27 -5.76 18.62
N LYS A 218 18.92 -6.40 17.64
CA LYS A 218 19.86 -7.49 17.87
C LYS A 218 20.86 -7.61 16.74
N ARG A 219 22.09 -7.96 17.09
CA ARG A 219 23.14 -8.38 16.16
C ARG A 219 23.42 -9.87 16.38
N PHE A 220 23.41 -10.64 15.30
CA PHE A 220 23.74 -12.05 15.28
C PHE A 220 25.09 -12.26 14.60
N THR A 221 25.80 -13.31 15.01
CA THR A 221 26.93 -13.84 14.26
C THR A 221 26.45 -15.08 13.49
N VAL A 222 26.65 -15.08 12.18
CA VAL A 222 26.17 -16.09 11.22
C VAL A 222 27.36 -16.66 10.46
N GLY A 223 27.41 -17.98 10.26
CA GLY A 223 28.52 -18.63 9.55
C GLY A 223 29.73 -18.93 10.46
N GLY A 224 30.67 -19.72 9.94
CA GLY A 224 31.87 -20.18 10.65
C GLY A 224 31.64 -21.28 11.70
N GLY A 225 30.39 -21.69 11.93
CA GLY A 225 30.01 -22.70 12.94
C GLY A 225 29.75 -24.11 12.40
N ALA A 226 29.98 -24.36 11.11
CA ALA A 226 29.75 -25.68 10.54
C ALA A 226 30.88 -26.64 10.98
N HIS A 227 30.50 -27.82 11.49
CA HIS A 227 31.43 -28.85 11.94
C HIS A 227 31.29 -30.11 11.10
N GLY A 228 32.41 -30.78 10.88
CA GLY A 228 32.50 -31.96 10.03
C GLY A 228 32.91 -31.61 8.61
N ARG A 229 33.03 -32.66 7.80
CA ARG A 229 33.40 -32.56 6.40
C ARG A 229 32.25 -32.00 5.57
N PRO A 230 32.49 -30.97 4.72
CA PRO A 230 31.46 -30.45 3.83
C PRO A 230 31.07 -31.47 2.76
N ALA A 231 29.85 -31.34 2.26
CA ALA A 231 29.42 -32.04 1.06
C ALA A 231 30.29 -31.64 -0.15
N ALA A 232 30.29 -32.47 -1.18
CA ALA A 232 30.93 -32.14 -2.44
C ALA A 232 30.37 -30.81 -2.99
N SER A 233 31.27 -29.89 -3.37
CA SER A 233 30.90 -28.53 -3.77
C SER A 233 30.05 -28.46 -5.05
N SER A 234 30.01 -29.54 -5.83
CA SER A 234 29.19 -29.66 -7.04
C SER A 234 28.92 -31.13 -7.37
N TYR A 235 27.94 -31.38 -8.24
CA TYR A 235 27.60 -32.72 -8.75
C TYR A 235 28.78 -33.43 -9.42
N ALA A 236 29.83 -32.71 -9.86
CA ALA A 236 31.03 -33.33 -10.42
C ALA A 236 31.84 -34.14 -9.39
N GLY A 237 31.61 -33.92 -8.09
CA GLY A 237 32.15 -34.73 -7.00
C GLY A 237 31.24 -35.89 -6.56
N ASP A 238 29.98 -35.95 -7.04
CA ASP A 238 29.07 -37.06 -6.74
C ASP A 238 29.58 -38.33 -7.44
N GLY A 239 29.96 -39.33 -6.63
CA GLY A 239 30.39 -40.65 -7.13
C GLY A 239 31.76 -41.13 -6.64
N GLU A 240 32.58 -40.26 -6.03
CA GLU A 240 33.82 -40.70 -5.37
C GLU A 240 33.57 -41.23 -3.95
N PRO A 241 34.30 -42.26 -3.48
CA PRO A 241 34.20 -42.71 -2.09
C PRO A 241 34.39 -41.55 -1.11
N GLY A 242 33.37 -41.28 -0.30
CA GLY A 242 33.36 -40.14 0.61
C GLY A 242 32.86 -38.83 0.00
N PHE A 243 32.09 -38.81 -1.08
CA PHE A 243 31.49 -37.56 -1.59
C PHE A 243 30.47 -36.92 -0.61
N ALA A 244 29.80 -37.73 0.21
CA ALA A 244 28.77 -37.24 1.14
C ALA A 244 29.36 -36.41 2.29
N GLY A 245 28.73 -35.27 2.60
CA GLY A 245 29.05 -34.47 3.77
C GLY A 245 28.77 -35.24 5.06
N ASP A 246 29.42 -34.83 6.17
CA ASP A 246 29.07 -35.35 7.48
C ASP A 246 27.66 -34.90 7.87
N ASP A 247 26.87 -35.79 8.49
CA ASP A 247 25.48 -35.49 8.91
C ASP A 247 25.37 -34.23 9.80
N SER A 248 26.40 -33.94 10.61
CA SER A 248 26.45 -32.72 11.42
C SER A 248 26.59 -31.45 10.57
N TRP A 249 27.35 -31.51 9.48
CA TRP A 249 27.54 -30.40 8.56
C TRP A 249 26.27 -30.17 7.76
N GLU A 250 25.71 -31.25 7.21
CA GLU A 250 24.44 -31.28 6.47
C GLU A 250 23.29 -30.63 7.25
N LYS A 251 23.06 -31.10 8.49
CA LYS A 251 22.02 -30.55 9.38
C LYS A 251 22.24 -29.08 9.67
N TYR A 252 23.48 -28.67 9.93
CA TYR A 252 23.78 -27.26 10.14
C TYR A 252 23.45 -26.42 8.91
N MET A 253 23.85 -26.88 7.72
CA MET A 253 23.70 -26.10 6.50
C MET A 253 22.27 -26.03 5.96
N GLN A 254 21.43 -27.04 6.20
CA GLN A 254 20.06 -27.04 5.71
C GLN A 254 19.07 -26.43 6.73
N ILE A 255 19.20 -26.80 8.01
CA ILE A 255 18.18 -26.50 9.03
C ILE A 255 18.70 -25.74 10.25
N GLY A 256 19.96 -25.93 10.65
CA GLY A 256 20.48 -25.42 11.93
C GLY A 256 21.03 -23.99 11.87
N GLY A 257 21.68 -23.61 10.77
CA GLY A 257 22.50 -22.40 10.66
C GLY A 257 21.73 -21.09 10.76
N ASP A 258 20.40 -21.12 10.57
CA ASP A 258 19.51 -19.97 10.75
C ASP A 258 18.36 -20.21 11.74
N ALA A 259 18.33 -21.35 12.45
CA ALA A 259 17.21 -21.73 13.30
C ALA A 259 16.94 -20.74 14.45
N GLY A 260 17.99 -20.11 14.97
CA GLY A 260 17.92 -19.16 16.11
C GLY A 260 17.89 -17.68 15.71
N LEU A 261 17.76 -17.35 14.43
CA LEU A 261 17.73 -15.97 13.95
C LEU A 261 16.35 -15.34 14.15
N GLU A 262 15.98 -15.16 15.41
CA GLU A 262 14.70 -14.59 15.80
C GLU A 262 14.82 -13.54 16.92
N VAL A 263 13.93 -12.56 16.87
CA VAL A 263 13.83 -11.45 17.83
C VAL A 263 12.37 -11.28 18.21
N ARG A 264 12.07 -11.38 19.51
CA ARG A 264 10.78 -10.94 20.07
C ARG A 264 10.93 -9.52 20.58
N VAL A 265 10.01 -8.65 20.17
CA VAL A 265 10.08 -7.22 20.48
C VAL A 265 8.66 -6.65 20.66
N PRO A 266 8.42 -5.80 21.68
CA PRO A 266 7.21 -4.99 21.75
C PRO A 266 7.27 -3.89 20.69
N VAL A 267 6.24 -3.80 19.85
CA VAL A 267 6.11 -2.79 18.81
C VAL A 267 4.82 -2.02 19.03
N GLY A 268 4.88 -0.70 18.84
CA GLY A 268 3.69 0.16 18.85
C GLY A 268 2.77 -0.11 17.67
N ALA A 269 1.54 0.40 17.73
CA ALA A 269 0.62 0.34 16.60
C ALA A 269 1.01 1.35 15.51
N GLY A 270 0.80 0.98 14.25
CA GLY A 270 0.96 1.82 13.07
C GLY A 270 2.19 1.46 12.22
N PRO A 271 2.58 2.36 11.31
CA PRO A 271 3.66 2.10 10.36
C PRO A 271 5.03 2.14 11.05
N HIS A 272 5.81 1.09 10.84
CA HIS A 272 7.19 0.96 11.30
C HIS A 272 8.07 0.37 10.20
N LEU A 273 9.37 0.61 10.30
CA LEU A 273 10.38 0.09 9.38
C LEU A 273 11.18 -1.04 10.05
N VAL A 274 11.05 -2.26 9.54
CA VAL A 274 11.89 -3.40 9.93
C VAL A 274 13.04 -3.55 8.95
N GLY A 275 14.27 -3.34 9.43
CA GLY A 275 15.48 -3.51 8.63
C GLY A 275 16.23 -4.78 9.05
N VAL A 276 16.51 -5.66 8.09
CA VAL A 276 17.36 -6.84 8.32
C VAL A 276 18.48 -6.84 7.30
N SER A 277 19.73 -6.80 7.75
CA SER A 277 20.88 -6.69 6.83
C SER A 277 22.17 -7.18 7.45
N PHE A 278 23.05 -7.77 6.63
CA PHE A 278 24.42 -8.02 7.02
C PHE A 278 25.23 -6.73 7.10
N VAL A 279 26.20 -6.69 8.00
CA VAL A 279 27.20 -5.64 8.05
C VAL A 279 28.19 -5.86 6.91
N ARG A 280 28.41 -4.83 6.11
CA ARG A 280 29.39 -4.83 5.02
C ARG A 280 30.78 -4.59 5.61
N GLU A 281 31.61 -5.62 5.56
CA GLU A 281 33.03 -5.51 5.88
C GLU A 281 33.75 -4.84 4.70
N LEU A 282 34.37 -3.69 4.97
CA LEU A 282 35.08 -2.88 3.97
C LEU A 282 36.60 -3.03 4.08
N TRP A 283 37.05 -3.98 4.89
CA TRP A 283 38.46 -4.24 5.16
C TRP A 283 38.71 -5.73 4.98
N ALA A 284 39.89 -6.07 4.47
CA ALA A 284 40.35 -7.44 4.32
C ALA A 284 41.65 -7.61 5.12
N PRO A 285 41.86 -8.76 5.78
CA PRO A 285 43.14 -9.04 6.42
C PRO A 285 44.26 -9.08 5.38
N GLU A 286 45.39 -8.46 5.70
CA GLU A 286 46.59 -8.52 4.86
C GLU A 286 47.14 -9.94 4.84
N GLY A 287 47.48 -10.47 3.65
CA GLY A 287 47.99 -11.82 3.50
C GLY A 287 48.14 -12.25 2.04
N LEU A 288 48.61 -13.48 1.82
CA LEU A 288 48.64 -14.08 0.49
C LEU A 288 47.21 -14.27 -0.01
N PRO A 289 46.81 -13.66 -1.15
CA PRO A 289 45.49 -13.86 -1.72
C PRO A 289 45.28 -15.34 -2.01
N GLN A 290 44.38 -15.98 -1.26
CA GLN A 290 43.91 -17.31 -1.62
C GLN A 290 42.90 -17.16 -2.74
N PRO A 291 42.93 -18.01 -3.78
CA PRO A 291 41.88 -18.00 -4.79
C PRO A 291 40.55 -18.26 -4.10
N LEU A 292 39.59 -17.36 -4.30
CA LEU A 292 38.21 -17.58 -3.89
C LEU A 292 37.73 -18.85 -4.60
N GLN A 293 37.49 -19.92 -3.82
CA GLN A 293 36.82 -21.12 -4.30
C GLN A 293 35.34 -20.77 -4.49
N ARG A 294 35.06 -20.03 -5.57
CA ARG A 294 33.73 -19.51 -5.89
C ARG A 294 33.27 -19.98 -7.26
N GLY A 295 32.09 -20.56 -7.27
CA GLY A 295 31.33 -20.90 -8.48
C GLY A 295 30.46 -19.78 -8.98
N ARG A 296 29.96 -19.92 -10.20
CA ARG A 296 28.95 -19.02 -10.78
C ARG A 296 27.54 -19.61 -10.80
N VAL A 297 27.38 -20.87 -10.42
CA VAL A 297 26.10 -21.57 -10.56
C VAL A 297 25.33 -21.49 -9.25
N ILE A 298 24.02 -21.30 -9.33
CA ILE A 298 23.13 -21.22 -8.16
C ILE A 298 22.70 -22.64 -7.70
N THR A 299 23.11 -23.67 -8.45
CA THR A 299 22.79 -25.09 -8.22
C THR A 299 23.88 -25.85 -7.47
N ASP A 300 24.91 -25.18 -6.96
CA ASP A 300 26.04 -25.84 -6.31
C ASP A 300 26.50 -25.12 -5.02
N ASP A 301 27.28 -25.83 -4.21
CA ASP A 301 27.77 -25.38 -2.89
C ASP A 301 29.05 -24.51 -3.00
N GLN A 302 29.42 -24.10 -4.21
CA GLN A 302 30.58 -23.24 -4.47
C GLN A 302 30.38 -21.79 -3.98
N VAL A 303 29.31 -21.51 -3.22
CA VAL A 303 29.03 -20.21 -2.57
C VAL A 303 29.22 -20.31 -1.04
N TYR A 304 29.77 -21.42 -0.54
CA TYR A 304 30.03 -21.61 0.90
C TYR A 304 30.97 -20.54 1.48
N MET A 305 32.08 -20.27 0.79
CA MET A 305 33.05 -19.21 1.12
C MET A 305 32.63 -17.87 0.50
N GLY A 306 31.34 -17.53 0.55
CA GLY A 306 30.78 -16.30 0.01
C GLY A 306 30.11 -15.44 1.08
N TYR A 307 29.49 -14.35 0.63
CA TYR A 307 28.63 -13.54 1.49
C TYR A 307 27.31 -14.24 1.78
N ALA A 308 26.98 -14.36 3.07
CA ALA A 308 25.64 -14.75 3.48
C ALA A 308 24.67 -13.60 3.19
N SER A 309 23.44 -13.95 2.86
CA SER A 309 22.37 -13.02 2.49
C SER A 309 21.06 -13.46 3.11
N VAL A 310 20.14 -12.53 3.30
CA VAL A 310 18.78 -12.86 3.74
C VAL A 310 18.01 -13.50 2.58
N GLY A 311 17.28 -14.58 2.87
CA GLY A 311 16.36 -15.22 1.93
C GLY A 311 14.93 -14.78 2.17
N SER A 312 14.51 -14.71 3.44
CA SER A 312 13.23 -14.15 3.81
C SER A 312 13.20 -13.64 5.25
N VAL A 313 12.25 -12.76 5.54
CA VAL A 313 11.93 -12.32 6.90
C VAL A 313 10.46 -12.56 7.16
N GLN A 314 10.17 -13.15 8.31
CA GLN A 314 8.83 -13.39 8.80
C GLN A 314 8.53 -12.44 9.95
N ILE A 315 7.41 -11.72 9.86
CA ILE A 315 6.88 -10.89 10.95
C ILE A 315 5.63 -11.58 11.46
N GLY A 316 5.69 -12.08 12.70
CA GLY A 316 4.60 -12.79 13.37
C GLY A 316 4.03 -12.00 14.53
N GLY A 317 2.71 -11.96 14.67
CA GLY A 317 2.04 -11.34 15.83
C GLY A 317 0.67 -10.76 15.47
N PRO A 318 0.10 -9.91 16.34
CA PRO A 318 0.52 -9.64 17.71
C PRO A 318 0.38 -10.90 18.59
N TYR A 319 1.40 -11.20 19.39
CA TYR A 319 1.30 -12.17 20.48
C TYR A 319 0.91 -11.44 21.77
N ARG A 320 0.03 -12.05 22.56
CA ARG A 320 -0.36 -11.52 23.88
C ARG A 320 0.71 -11.87 24.90
N ASP A 321 1.35 -10.86 25.48
CA ASP A 321 2.05 -10.98 26.75
C ASP A 321 1.32 -10.13 27.81
N ASP A 322 0.44 -10.80 28.58
CA ASP A 322 -0.33 -10.22 29.68
C ASP A 322 0.55 -9.59 30.78
N ALA A 323 1.86 -9.86 30.80
CA ALA A 323 2.78 -9.37 31.82
C ALA A 323 3.34 -7.96 31.57
N ARG A 324 3.46 -7.52 30.30
CA ARG A 324 4.10 -6.23 29.94
C ARG A 324 3.12 -5.13 29.52
N LEU A 325 1.95 -5.49 28.99
CA LEU A 325 0.93 -4.54 28.52
C LEU A 325 0.11 -3.90 29.66
N LYS A 326 0.33 -4.30 30.93
CA LYS A 326 -0.40 -3.79 32.11
C LYS A 326 -0.15 -2.31 32.45
N GLY A 327 0.81 -1.65 31.79
CA GLY A 327 1.13 -0.24 32.02
C GLY A 327 0.60 0.73 30.96
N ALA A 328 0.18 0.24 29.80
CA ALA A 328 -0.31 1.10 28.72
C ALA A 328 -1.77 1.48 29.00
N ARG A 329 -2.04 2.79 29.17
CA ARG A 329 -3.42 3.29 29.21
C ARG A 329 -4.09 2.85 27.91
N HIS A 330 -5.20 2.13 28.03
CA HIS A 330 -5.97 1.52 26.94
C HIS A 330 -6.34 2.48 25.78
N ASN A 331 -6.19 3.79 25.99
CA ASN A 331 -6.51 4.88 25.05
C ASN A 331 -5.36 5.30 24.12
N ASP A 332 -4.10 4.98 24.46
CA ASP A 332 -2.90 5.41 23.72
C ASP A 332 -2.21 4.25 22.98
N ALA A 333 -2.49 3.00 23.36
CA ALA A 333 -1.90 1.78 22.79
C ALA A 333 -2.27 1.50 21.32
N ASN A 334 -3.09 2.37 20.71
CA ASN A 334 -3.54 2.27 19.34
C ASN A 334 -3.52 3.66 18.66
N ASP A 335 -2.60 4.55 19.02
CA ASP A 335 -2.53 5.89 18.39
C ASP A 335 -1.80 5.86 17.03
N THR A 336 -2.51 5.38 16.00
CA THR A 336 -1.98 5.32 14.63
C THR A 336 -2.35 6.57 13.82
N PRO A 337 -1.58 6.91 12.76
CA PRO A 337 -1.95 7.99 11.83
C PRO A 337 -3.38 7.82 11.30
N SER A 338 -3.77 6.58 10.98
CA SER A 338 -5.12 6.25 10.53
C SER A 338 -6.20 6.57 11.55
N ARG A 339 -6.00 6.16 12.81
CA ARG A 339 -6.96 6.42 13.88
C ARG A 339 -7.08 7.90 14.20
N ARG A 340 -5.98 8.67 14.12
CA ARG A 340 -6.02 10.13 14.23
C ARG A 340 -6.80 10.79 13.09
N ALA A 341 -6.69 10.25 11.87
CA ALA A 341 -7.45 10.73 10.73
C ALA A 341 -8.96 10.40 10.85
N ILE A 342 -9.32 9.21 11.33
CA ILE A 342 -10.73 8.77 11.43
C ILE A 342 -11.41 9.39 12.65
N PHE A 343 -10.85 9.19 13.84
CA PHE A 343 -11.49 9.52 15.12
C PHE A 343 -11.21 10.98 15.53
N VAL A 344 -11.63 11.93 14.68
CA VAL A 344 -11.54 13.38 14.93
C VAL A 344 -12.45 13.89 16.06
N CYS A 345 -13.33 13.02 16.55
CA CYS A 345 -14.19 13.25 17.71
C CYS A 345 -14.16 12.00 18.58
N ARG A 346 -14.07 12.16 19.90
CA ARG A 346 -14.23 11.07 20.86
C ARG A 346 -15.33 11.47 21.86
N PRO A 347 -16.46 10.75 21.91
CA PRO A 347 -17.55 11.08 22.82
C PRO A 347 -17.12 10.82 24.27
N LYS A 348 -17.49 11.71 25.19
CA LYS A 348 -17.24 11.52 26.63
C LYS A 348 -18.42 10.85 27.33
N LEU A 349 -19.63 11.13 26.84
CA LEU A 349 -20.89 10.57 27.32
C LEU A 349 -21.60 9.86 26.16
N ALA A 350 -22.44 8.88 26.49
CA ALA A 350 -23.26 8.18 25.50
C ALA A 350 -24.18 9.11 24.69
N ALA A 351 -24.59 10.24 25.30
CA ALA A 351 -25.38 11.27 24.64
C ALA A 351 -24.61 12.03 23.54
N ASP A 352 -23.27 12.06 23.61
CA ASP A 352 -22.42 12.75 22.64
C ASP A 352 -22.11 11.88 21.40
N GLU A 353 -22.42 10.59 21.45
CA GLU A 353 -22.03 9.62 20.42
C GLU A 353 -22.56 9.99 19.04
N THR A 354 -23.86 10.32 18.95
CA THR A 354 -24.49 10.67 17.66
C THR A 354 -23.87 11.92 17.05
N ALA A 355 -23.57 12.94 17.88
CA ALA A 355 -22.93 14.17 17.42
C ALA A 355 -21.50 13.91 16.95
N CYS A 356 -20.72 13.09 17.68
CA CYS A 356 -19.38 12.69 17.27
C CYS A 356 -19.40 11.83 15.99
N ALA A 357 -20.34 10.88 15.88
CA ALA A 357 -20.50 10.04 14.71
C ALA A 357 -20.82 10.87 13.46
N SER A 358 -21.74 11.83 13.58
CA SER A 358 -22.07 12.77 12.49
C SER A 358 -20.84 13.53 12.01
N LYS A 359 -20.02 14.05 12.93
CA LYS A 359 -18.78 14.76 12.59
C LYS A 359 -17.76 13.87 11.86
N ILE A 360 -17.59 12.63 12.31
CA ILE A 360 -16.67 11.66 11.69
C ILE A 360 -17.16 11.26 10.29
N LEU A 361 -18.43 10.85 10.19
CA LEU A 361 -19.01 10.35 8.94
C LEU A 361 -19.16 11.44 7.89
N SER A 362 -19.49 12.68 8.28
CA SER A 362 -19.49 13.84 7.38
C SER A 362 -18.10 14.07 6.78
N ARG A 363 -17.03 14.05 7.60
CA ARG A 363 -15.66 14.19 7.11
C ARG A 363 -15.29 13.07 6.14
N LEU A 364 -15.60 11.82 6.47
CA LEU A 364 -15.34 10.68 5.59
C LEU A 364 -16.13 10.76 4.28
N ALA A 365 -17.40 11.18 4.33
CA ALA A 365 -18.22 11.39 3.15
C ALA A 365 -17.62 12.46 2.23
N HIS A 366 -17.10 13.56 2.78
CA HIS A 366 -16.45 14.61 1.99
C HIS A 366 -15.19 14.12 1.25
N LEU A 367 -14.50 13.13 1.79
CA LEU A 367 -13.34 12.52 1.14
C LEU A 367 -13.74 11.41 0.17
N ALA A 368 -14.84 10.69 0.44
CA ALA A 368 -15.26 9.53 -0.34
C ALA A 368 -16.05 9.90 -1.61
N TYR A 369 -16.89 10.93 -1.52
CA TYR A 369 -17.75 11.33 -2.63
C TYR A 369 -16.99 12.25 -3.59
N ARG A 370 -17.04 11.92 -4.89
CA ARG A 370 -16.49 12.76 -5.98
C ARG A 370 -17.40 13.95 -6.34
N ARG A 371 -18.35 14.29 -5.47
CA ARG A 371 -19.30 15.40 -5.61
C ARG A 371 -19.55 16.05 -4.24
N PRO A 372 -20.11 17.27 -4.19
CA PRO A 372 -20.60 17.83 -2.94
C PRO A 372 -21.51 16.85 -2.20
N VAL A 373 -21.22 16.65 -0.92
CA VAL A 373 -21.97 15.77 -0.01
C VAL A 373 -23.27 16.47 0.38
N THR A 374 -24.37 15.74 0.33
CA THR A 374 -25.68 16.22 0.77
C THR A 374 -26.00 15.70 2.18
N ASP A 375 -26.96 16.32 2.86
CA ASP A 375 -27.44 15.85 4.16
C ASP A 375 -27.99 14.42 4.08
N GLY A 376 -28.61 14.03 2.95
CA GLY A 376 -29.10 12.68 2.71
C GLY A 376 -27.98 11.63 2.64
N ASP A 377 -26.81 11.99 2.10
CA ASP A 377 -25.64 11.10 2.06
C ASP A 377 -25.12 10.82 3.48
N VAL A 378 -25.02 11.87 4.30
CA VAL A 378 -24.58 11.73 5.71
C VAL A 378 -25.61 10.97 6.53
N GLN A 379 -26.91 11.22 6.31
CA GLN A 379 -27.99 10.53 7.01
C GLN A 379 -27.97 9.03 6.74
N THR A 380 -27.73 8.61 5.49
CA THR A 380 -27.59 7.19 5.12
C THR A 380 -26.49 6.51 5.93
N LEU A 381 -25.34 7.17 6.10
CA LEU A 381 -24.23 6.63 6.91
C LEU A 381 -24.58 6.56 8.41
N LEU A 382 -25.31 7.57 8.92
CA LEU A 382 -25.76 7.62 10.32
C LEU A 382 -26.80 6.54 10.65
N GLU A 383 -27.64 6.15 9.69
CA GLU A 383 -28.58 5.04 9.85
C GLU A 383 -27.86 3.72 10.10
N PHE A 384 -26.77 3.44 9.37
CA PHE A 384 -25.91 2.28 9.63
C PHE A 384 -25.28 2.31 11.02
N PHE A 385 -24.78 3.48 11.45
CA PHE A 385 -24.25 3.66 12.80
C PHE A 385 -25.30 3.37 13.87
N THR A 386 -26.50 3.93 13.71
CA THR A 386 -27.61 3.80 14.67
C THR A 386 -28.12 2.36 14.74
N SER A 387 -28.28 1.70 13.58
CA SER A 387 -28.66 0.28 13.52
C SER A 387 -27.66 -0.59 14.27
N ARG A 388 -26.35 -0.42 14.02
CA ARG A 388 -25.32 -1.20 14.71
C ARG A 388 -25.26 -0.91 16.20
N ARG A 389 -25.45 0.33 16.62
CA ARG A 389 -25.53 0.70 18.04
C ARG A 389 -26.67 -0.02 18.76
N ASN A 390 -27.81 -0.20 18.11
CA ASN A 390 -28.96 -0.91 18.69
C ASN A 390 -28.74 -2.44 18.74
N ASP A 391 -28.09 -3.02 17.74
CA ASP A 391 -27.81 -4.47 17.67
C ASP A 391 -26.69 -4.91 18.65
N SER A 392 -25.84 -3.98 19.08
CA SER A 392 -24.73 -4.23 20.00
C SER A 392 -24.98 -3.75 21.43
N GLY A 393 -26.26 -3.44 21.74
CA GLY A 393 -26.75 -3.06 23.07
C GLY A 393 -26.84 -4.23 24.05
#